data_AF-A0A8J5IRA6-F1
#
_entry.id   AF-A0A8J5IRA6-F1
#
_cell.length_a   1.000
_cell.length_b   1.000
_cell.length_c   1.000
_cell.angle_alpha   90.00
_cell.angle_beta   90.00
_cell.angle_gamma   90.00
#
_symmetry.space_group_name_H-M   'P 1'
#
loop_
_entity.id
_entity.type
_entity.pdbx_description
1 polymer ?
#
loop_
_entity_poly.entity_id
_entity_poly.type
_entity_poly.pdbx_seq_one_letter_code
_entity_poly.pdbx_strand_id
1 'polypeptide(L)'
;MKLSILHGPCNIYMDGAAYHKRNILPAPTTRSTRAEILQWLRNNAVEHDEKLFKPQLLELVRAHKPPPFYKAVVIATMYGHSVSYTPPYHPELQPIELIWGNMKGWIGRNPAKNVSELEEKVEASKGRIVSEDWKKAYRSIQKEEDKYMQALEDDEIECADIEEVSDDNDATDSQEENL
;
A
#
# COMPACT_ATOMS: atom_id res chain seq x y z
N MET A 1 21.04 5.39 -7.18
CA MET A 1 22.34 6.08 -6.96
C MET A 1 22.27 7.61 -7.12
N LYS A 2 21.38 8.22 -7.92
CA LYS A 2 21.36 9.70 -8.10
C LYS A 2 20.70 10.51 -6.97
N LEU A 3 19.66 9.99 -6.29
CA LEU A 3 18.89 10.76 -5.31
C LEU A 3 19.70 11.16 -4.07
N SER A 4 20.34 10.21 -3.38
CA SER A 4 21.08 10.50 -2.15
C SER A 4 22.28 11.43 -2.36
N ILE A 5 22.91 11.38 -3.54
CA ILE A 5 24.02 12.27 -3.91
C ILE A 5 23.53 13.71 -4.13
N LEU A 6 22.34 13.90 -4.70
CA LEU A 6 21.81 15.21 -5.06
C LEU A 6 21.02 15.89 -3.93
N HIS A 7 20.36 15.09 -3.09
CA HIS A 7 19.35 15.59 -2.13
C HIS A 7 19.52 15.05 -0.70
N GLY A 8 20.49 14.16 -0.46
CA GLY A 8 20.66 13.50 0.84
C GLY A 8 19.59 12.43 1.12
N PRO A 9 19.42 12.03 2.39
CA PRO A 9 18.32 11.16 2.81
C PRO A 9 16.97 11.73 2.40
N CYS A 10 16.06 10.88 1.94
CA CYS A 10 14.74 11.30 1.48
C CYS A 10 13.67 10.44 2.16
N ASN A 11 12.53 11.05 2.43
CA ASN A 11 11.32 10.36 2.86
C ASN A 11 10.44 10.12 1.62
N ILE A 12 10.22 8.86 1.29
CA ILE A 12 9.43 8.43 0.14
C ILE A 12 8.04 8.07 0.63
N TYR A 13 7.02 8.78 0.14
CA TYR A 13 5.63 8.45 0.40
C TYR A 13 5.10 7.60 -0.76
N MET A 14 4.65 6.38 -0.44
CA MET A 14 4.02 5.47 -1.40
C MET A 14 2.56 5.26 -1.04
N ASP A 15 1.72 5.03 -2.03
CA ASP A 15 0.33 4.67 -1.79
C ASP A 15 0.23 3.30 -1.10
N GLY A 16 -0.82 3.15 -0.28
CA GLY A 16 -1.04 1.98 0.54
C GLY A 16 -1.46 0.70 -0.19
N ALA A 17 -1.54 0.69 -1.52
CA ALA A 17 -2.14 -0.42 -2.26
C ALA A 17 -1.30 -1.71 -2.22
N ALA A 18 -1.97 -2.86 -2.25
CA ALA A 18 -1.36 -4.17 -2.08
C ALA A 18 -0.24 -4.46 -3.09
N TYR A 19 -0.39 -4.00 -4.34
CA TYR A 19 0.58 -4.24 -5.41
C TYR A 19 1.91 -3.48 -5.21
N HIS A 20 1.94 -2.43 -4.37
CA HIS A 20 3.18 -1.76 -3.95
C HIS A 20 3.87 -2.42 -2.75
N LYS A 21 3.19 -3.36 -2.08
CA LYS A 21 3.57 -3.97 -0.80
C LYS A 21 4.05 -5.41 -0.99
N ARG A 22 5.10 -5.60 -1.77
CA ARG A 22 5.73 -6.93 -1.95
C ARG A 22 6.46 -7.35 -0.67
N ASN A 23 5.81 -8.18 0.14
CA ASN A 23 6.40 -8.76 1.36
C ASN A 23 7.51 -9.76 1.00
N ILE A 24 8.67 -9.64 1.66
CA ILE A 24 9.81 -10.56 1.49
C ILE A 24 9.82 -11.69 2.54
N LEU A 25 8.96 -11.61 3.55
CA LEU A 25 8.72 -12.65 4.55
C LEU A 25 7.25 -13.09 4.50
N PRO A 26 6.78 -13.70 3.39
CA PRO A 26 5.39 -14.13 3.29
C PRO A 26 5.10 -15.26 4.28
N ALA A 27 3.98 -15.13 4.98
CA ALA A 27 3.40 -16.20 5.78
C ALA A 27 2.34 -16.96 4.95
N PRO A 28 2.09 -18.24 5.25
CA PRO A 28 1.02 -19.02 4.63
C PRO A 28 -0.35 -18.34 4.77
N THR A 29 -1.23 -18.56 3.80
CA THR A 29 -2.58 -18.01 3.76
C THR A 29 -3.63 -19.11 3.69
N THR A 30 -4.91 -18.75 3.65
CA THR A 30 -6.03 -19.69 3.41
C THR A 30 -5.85 -20.48 2.11
N ARG A 31 -5.15 -19.92 1.12
CA ARG A 31 -4.81 -20.60 -0.15
C ARG A 31 -3.65 -21.58 -0.04
N SER A 32 -2.81 -21.48 0.99
CA SER A 32 -1.70 -22.41 1.21
C SER A 32 -2.20 -23.81 1.55
N THR A 33 -1.46 -24.83 1.11
CA THR A 33 -1.72 -26.20 1.49
C THR A 33 -1.44 -26.42 2.97
N ARG A 34 -2.05 -27.46 3.54
CA ARG A 34 -1.79 -27.86 4.92
C ARG A 34 -0.30 -28.17 5.18
N ALA A 35 0.37 -28.78 4.20
CA ALA A 35 1.80 -29.11 4.30
C ALA A 35 2.68 -27.86 4.34
N GLU A 36 2.39 -26.86 3.49
CA GLU A 36 3.10 -25.57 3.50
C GLU A 36 2.96 -24.84 4.84
N ILE A 37 1.75 -24.87 5.44
CA ILE A 37 1.50 -24.27 6.75
C ILE A 37 2.36 -24.93 7.84
N LEU A 38 2.35 -26.27 7.91
CA LEU A 38 3.20 -27.00 8.87
C LEU A 38 4.68 -26.73 8.64
N GLN A 39 5.12 -26.72 7.38
CA GLN A 39 6.51 -26.46 7.05
C GLN A 39 6.94 -25.06 7.52
N TRP A 40 6.08 -24.05 7.32
CA TRP A 40 6.35 -22.70 7.81
C TRP A 40 6.43 -22.66 9.35
N LEU A 41 5.51 -23.31 10.06
CA LEU A 41 5.53 -23.38 11.53
C LEU A 41 6.84 -24.02 12.03
N ARG A 42 7.27 -25.13 11.42
CA ARG A 42 8.56 -25.78 11.73
C ARG A 42 9.75 -24.86 11.45
N ASN A 43 9.77 -24.20 10.29
CA ASN A 43 10.85 -23.29 9.91
C ASN A 43 10.98 -22.07 10.83
N ASN A 44 9.87 -21.65 11.46
CA ASN A 44 9.83 -20.54 12.41
C ASN A 44 9.87 -21.02 13.87
N ALA A 45 10.17 -22.30 14.12
CA ALA A 45 10.25 -22.91 15.46
C ALA A 45 8.99 -22.68 16.32
N VAL A 46 7.80 -22.67 15.70
CA VAL A 46 6.51 -22.55 16.40
C VAL A 46 6.03 -23.95 16.79
N GLU A 47 5.85 -24.19 18.09
CA GLU A 47 5.28 -25.43 18.60
C GLU A 47 3.82 -25.59 18.14
N HIS A 48 3.46 -26.77 17.67
CA HIS A 48 2.11 -27.07 17.17
C HIS A 48 1.80 -28.56 17.28
N ASP A 49 0.52 -28.90 17.44
CA ASP A 49 0.03 -30.27 17.33
C ASP A 49 -0.29 -30.58 15.86
N GLU A 50 0.29 -31.66 15.32
CA GLU A 50 0.05 -32.12 13.96
C GLU A 50 -1.40 -32.58 13.72
N LYS A 51 -2.22 -32.75 14.76
CA LYS A 51 -3.64 -33.07 14.64
C LYS A 51 -4.53 -31.85 14.41
N LEU A 52 -4.00 -30.64 14.56
CA LEU A 52 -4.77 -29.41 14.36
C LEU A 52 -5.30 -29.30 12.93
N PHE A 53 -6.51 -28.75 12.81
CA PHE A 53 -7.10 -28.45 11.51
C PHE A 53 -6.46 -27.19 10.90
N LYS A 54 -6.59 -27.06 9.58
CA LYS A 54 -6.00 -25.96 8.81
C LYS A 54 -6.32 -24.55 9.39
N PRO A 55 -7.55 -24.24 9.83
CA PRO A 55 -7.86 -22.93 10.44
C PRO A 55 -7.05 -22.68 11.73
N GLN A 56 -6.98 -23.66 12.62
CA GLN A 56 -6.22 -23.56 13.89
C GLN A 56 -4.72 -23.36 13.65
N LEU A 57 -4.18 -24.02 12.61
CA LEU A 57 -2.79 -23.80 12.22
C LEU A 57 -2.56 -22.41 11.63
N LEU A 58 -3.54 -21.86 10.90
CA LEU A 58 -3.47 -20.49 10.40
C LEU A 58 -3.58 -19.46 11.53
N GLU A 59 -4.31 -19.73 12.60
CA GLU A 59 -4.30 -18.89 13.81
C GLU A 59 -2.91 -18.86 14.44
N LEU A 60 -2.22 -20.01 14.55
CA LEU A 60 -0.83 -20.06 15.01
C LEU A 60 0.09 -19.25 14.09
N VAL A 61 -0.08 -19.37 12.76
CA VAL A 61 0.67 -18.54 11.80
C VAL A 61 0.38 -17.05 12.01
N ARG A 62 -0.87 -16.64 12.21
CA ARG A 62 -1.24 -15.24 12.43
C ARG A 62 -0.63 -14.68 13.72
N ALA A 63 -0.58 -15.48 14.78
CA ALA A 63 0.00 -15.09 16.07
C ALA A 63 1.54 -14.97 16.03
N HIS A 64 2.21 -15.73 15.16
CA HIS A 64 3.69 -15.80 15.13
C HIS A 64 4.32 -15.15 13.89
N LYS A 65 3.54 -14.75 12.87
CA LYS A 65 4.11 -14.09 11.70
C LYS A 65 4.71 -12.74 12.11
N PRO A 66 5.91 -12.41 11.62
CA PRO A 66 6.46 -11.09 11.84
C PRO A 66 5.60 -10.03 11.13
N PRO A 67 5.70 -8.75 11.55
CA PRO A 67 5.17 -7.65 10.76
C PRO A 67 5.67 -7.72 9.32
N PRO A 68 4.84 -7.36 8.33
CA PRO A 68 5.24 -7.38 6.93
C PRO A 68 6.52 -6.58 6.69
N PHE A 69 7.44 -7.14 5.90
CA PHE A 69 8.68 -6.46 5.54
C PHE A 69 8.76 -6.32 4.01
N TYR A 70 8.68 -5.08 3.52
CA TYR A 70 8.46 -4.83 2.09
C TYR A 70 9.75 -4.58 1.32
N LYS A 71 9.82 -5.14 0.09
CA LYS A 71 11.00 -5.02 -0.78
C LYS A 71 11.38 -3.57 -1.09
N ALA A 72 10.39 -2.68 -1.26
CA ALA A 72 10.64 -1.26 -1.52
C ALA A 72 11.36 -0.58 -0.34
N VAL A 73 10.95 -0.89 0.90
CA VAL A 73 11.60 -0.40 2.13
C VAL A 73 13.05 -0.85 2.16
N VAL A 74 13.33 -2.13 1.91
CA VAL A 74 14.69 -2.67 1.87
C VAL A 74 15.57 -1.90 0.88
N ILE A 75 15.08 -1.72 -0.35
CA ILE A 75 15.83 -1.01 -1.39
C ILE A 75 16.06 0.44 -0.98
N ALA A 76 15.05 1.16 -0.51
CA ALA A 76 15.17 2.55 -0.08
C ALA A 76 16.19 2.70 1.05
N THR A 77 16.11 1.85 2.09
CA THR A 77 17.03 1.87 3.23
C THR A 77 18.47 1.57 2.82
N MET A 78 18.71 0.65 1.88
CA MET A 78 20.05 0.40 1.33
C MET A 78 20.69 1.65 0.71
N TYR A 79 19.89 2.60 0.24
CA TYR A 79 20.37 3.87 -0.33
C TYR A 79 20.24 5.07 0.64
N GLY A 80 19.94 4.82 1.91
CA GLY A 80 19.81 5.87 2.93
C GLY A 80 18.50 6.66 2.86
N HIS A 81 17.44 6.06 2.32
CA HIS A 81 16.10 6.64 2.25
C HIS A 81 15.11 5.88 3.16
N SER A 82 14.03 6.55 3.54
CA SER A 82 12.91 5.96 4.28
C SER A 82 11.68 5.85 3.38
N VAL A 83 10.77 4.91 3.69
CA VAL A 83 9.51 4.73 2.97
C VAL A 83 8.37 4.72 3.99
N SER A 84 7.36 5.54 3.73
CA SER A 84 6.09 5.56 4.46
C SER A 84 4.96 5.23 3.49
N TYR A 85 4.04 4.38 3.92
CA TYR A 85 2.84 4.06 3.15
C TYR A 85 1.65 4.84 3.69
N THR A 86 0.86 5.44 2.80
CA THR A 86 -0.43 6.00 3.22
C THR A 86 -1.42 4.87 3.56
N PRO A 87 -2.47 5.17 4.33
CA PRO A 87 -3.62 4.27 4.45
C PRO A 87 -4.15 3.85 3.08
N PRO A 88 -4.61 2.59 2.91
CA PRO A 88 -5.24 2.14 1.68
C PRO A 88 -6.60 2.83 1.50
N TYR A 89 -7.03 3.03 0.25
CA TYR A 89 -8.34 3.64 -0.10
C TYR A 89 -8.54 5.11 0.33
N HIS A 90 -7.45 5.82 0.63
CA HIS A 90 -7.48 7.24 1.01
C HIS A 90 -6.67 8.10 0.01
N PRO A 91 -7.12 8.24 -1.25
CA PRO A 91 -6.41 9.01 -2.27
C PRO A 91 -6.28 10.50 -1.91
N GLU A 92 -7.19 11.04 -1.11
CA GLU A 92 -7.13 12.41 -0.58
C GLU A 92 -5.91 12.66 0.31
N LEU A 93 -5.27 11.60 0.84
CA LEU A 93 -4.03 11.69 1.61
C LEU A 93 -2.75 11.57 0.75
N GLN A 94 -2.89 11.59 -0.57
CA GLN A 94 -1.78 11.31 -1.49
C GLN A 94 -1.36 12.56 -2.29
N PRO A 95 -0.19 13.17 -2.01
CA PRO A 95 0.23 14.41 -2.67
C PRO A 95 0.35 14.25 -4.18
N ILE A 96 0.72 13.05 -4.62
CA ILE A 96 0.88 12.74 -6.05
C ILE A 96 -0.45 12.85 -6.81
N GLU A 97 -1.60 12.59 -6.20
CA GLU A 97 -2.90 12.70 -6.87
C GLU A 97 -3.23 14.16 -7.22
N LEU A 98 -2.88 15.10 -6.35
CA LEU A 98 -3.06 16.54 -6.61
C LEU A 98 -2.11 17.03 -7.72
N ILE A 99 -0.85 16.60 -7.68
CA ILE A 99 0.13 16.94 -8.73
C ILE A 99 -0.28 16.35 -10.08
N TRP A 100 -0.73 15.09 -10.08
CA TRP A 100 -1.23 14.42 -11.27
C TRP A 100 -2.52 15.07 -11.77
N GLY A 101 -3.40 15.52 -10.88
CA GLY A 101 -4.58 16.32 -11.19
C GLY A 101 -4.22 17.62 -11.92
N ASN A 102 -3.19 18.34 -11.48
CA ASN A 102 -2.70 19.54 -12.15
C ASN A 102 -2.18 19.24 -13.57
N MET A 103 -1.39 18.18 -13.72
CA MET A 103 -0.86 17.74 -15.01
C MET A 103 -2.00 17.34 -15.96
N LYS A 104 -2.92 16.47 -15.51
CA LYS A 104 -4.11 16.04 -16.27
C LYS A 104 -4.98 17.22 -16.67
N GLY A 105 -5.23 18.16 -15.76
CA GLY A 105 -6.02 19.35 -16.05
C GLY A 105 -5.37 20.24 -17.11
N TRP A 106 -4.03 20.32 -17.14
CA TRP A 106 -3.31 21.02 -18.20
C TRP A 106 -3.43 20.33 -19.55
N ILE A 107 -3.22 19.02 -19.60
CA ILE A 107 -3.38 18.23 -20.83
C ILE A 107 -4.83 18.27 -21.32
N GLY A 108 -5.81 18.19 -20.42
CA GLY A 108 -7.24 18.20 -20.75
C GLY A 108 -7.73 19.50 -21.40
N ARG A 109 -7.07 20.65 -21.17
CA ARG A 109 -7.40 21.91 -21.86
C ARG A 109 -7.06 21.87 -23.35
N ASN A 110 -6.09 21.05 -23.74
CA ASN A 110 -5.74 20.81 -25.14
C ASN A 110 -5.34 19.34 -25.30
N PRO A 111 -6.32 18.43 -25.41
CA PRO A 111 -6.07 16.99 -25.42
C PRO A 111 -5.12 16.56 -26.54
N ALA A 112 -4.31 15.54 -26.28
CA ALA A 112 -3.46 14.92 -27.29
C ALA A 112 -4.30 14.16 -28.32
N LYS A 113 -3.85 14.15 -29.58
CA LYS A 113 -4.50 13.40 -30.67
C LYS A 113 -3.96 11.99 -30.84
N ASN A 114 -2.76 11.72 -30.32
CA ASN A 114 -2.09 10.43 -30.41
C ASN A 114 -1.12 10.25 -29.22
N VAL A 115 -0.55 9.06 -29.09
CA VAL A 115 0.33 8.69 -27.97
C VAL A 115 1.62 9.51 -27.97
N SER A 116 2.22 9.79 -29.13
CA SER A 116 3.45 10.60 -29.23
C SER A 116 3.22 12.02 -28.70
N GLU A 117 2.12 12.65 -29.10
CA GLU A 117 1.73 13.97 -28.61
C GLU A 117 1.39 13.93 -27.10
N LEU A 118 0.83 12.83 -26.61
CA LEU A 118 0.56 12.64 -25.18
C LEU A 118 1.87 12.57 -24.39
N GLU A 119 2.87 11.83 -24.86
CA GLU A 119 4.19 11.73 -24.20
C GLU A 119 4.88 13.10 -24.14
N GLU A 120 4.88 13.85 -25.24
CA GLU A 120 5.41 15.22 -25.29
C GLU A 120 4.71 16.14 -24.30
N LYS A 121 3.37 16.07 -24.22
CA LYS A 121 2.58 16.85 -23.26
C LYS A 121 2.84 16.42 -21.82
N VAL A 122 2.96 15.13 -21.54
CA VAL A 122 3.30 14.64 -20.20
C VAL A 122 4.65 15.20 -19.78
N GLU A 123 5.67 15.14 -20.63
CA GLU A 123 7.00 15.69 -20.31
C GLU A 123 6.97 17.22 -20.14
N ALA A 124 6.27 17.94 -21.03
CA ALA A 124 6.07 19.37 -20.90
C ALA A 124 5.32 19.75 -19.61
N SER A 125 4.36 18.92 -19.16
CA SER A 125 3.62 19.14 -17.94
C SER A 125 4.48 18.93 -16.69
N LYS A 126 5.40 17.95 -16.69
CA LYS A 126 6.36 17.76 -15.59
C LYS A 126 7.23 19.01 -15.38
N GLY A 127 7.73 19.59 -16.47
CA GLY A 127 8.55 20.82 -16.42
C GLY A 127 7.80 22.06 -15.91
N ARG A 128 6.47 22.01 -15.84
CA ARG A 128 5.63 23.09 -15.27
C ARG A 128 5.39 22.94 -13.77
N ILE A 129 5.56 21.74 -13.22
CA ILE A 129 5.36 21.51 -11.78
C ILE A 129 6.54 22.12 -11.03
N VAL A 130 6.24 23.09 -10.17
CA VAL A 130 7.24 23.79 -9.35
C VAL A 130 7.10 23.41 -7.87
N SER A 131 8.09 23.79 -7.06
CA SER A 131 8.10 23.50 -5.62
C SER A 131 6.88 24.06 -4.89
N GLU A 132 6.32 25.19 -5.35
CA GLU A 132 5.10 25.74 -4.76
C GLU A 132 3.86 24.87 -4.99
N ASP A 133 3.79 24.10 -6.08
CA ASP A 133 2.68 23.16 -6.31
C ASP A 133 2.74 22.01 -5.29
N TRP A 134 3.94 21.49 -5.02
CA TRP A 134 4.16 20.47 -3.99
C TRP A 134 3.83 20.99 -2.59
N LYS A 135 4.25 22.22 -2.26
CA LYS A 135 3.88 22.83 -0.96
C LYS A 135 2.37 23.02 -0.82
N LYS A 136 1.68 23.40 -1.89
CA LYS A 136 0.21 23.49 -1.89
C LYS A 136 -0.43 22.13 -1.70
N ALA A 137 0.02 21.10 -2.43
CA ALA A 137 -0.47 19.74 -2.27
C ALA A 137 -0.30 19.23 -0.84
N TYR A 138 0.87 19.43 -0.25
CA TYR A 138 1.16 19.04 1.12
C TYR A 138 0.23 19.75 2.12
N ARG A 139 0.06 21.07 2.00
CA ARG A 139 -0.88 21.82 2.86
C ARG A 139 -2.33 21.39 2.71
N SER A 140 -2.76 20.98 1.51
CA SER A 140 -4.11 20.46 1.33
C SER A 140 -4.29 19.13 2.06
N ILE A 141 -3.28 18.26 2.02
CA ILE A 141 -3.34 16.94 2.67
C ILE A 141 -3.30 17.05 4.18
N GLN A 142 -2.48 17.94 4.72
CA GLN A 142 -2.47 18.20 6.16
C GLN A 142 -3.87 18.58 6.66
N LYS A 143 -4.66 19.33 5.88
CA LYS A 143 -6.05 19.64 6.25
C LYS A 143 -6.97 18.42 6.21
N GLU A 144 -6.74 17.46 5.32
CA GLU A 144 -7.50 16.21 5.32
C GLU A 144 -7.07 15.32 6.49
N GLU A 145 -5.77 15.25 6.80
CA GLU A 145 -5.23 14.57 7.98
C GLU A 145 -5.85 15.14 9.27
N ASP A 146 -5.88 16.47 9.42
CA ASP A 146 -6.48 17.14 10.58
C ASP A 146 -7.97 16.77 10.75
N LYS A 147 -8.73 16.63 9.66
CA LYS A 147 -10.13 16.20 9.73
C LYS A 147 -10.26 14.75 10.20
N TYR A 148 -9.39 13.86 9.76
CA TYR A 148 -9.39 12.47 10.23
C TYR A 148 -9.04 12.40 11.71
N MET A 149 -8.04 13.16 12.15
CA MET A 149 -7.66 13.21 13.56
C MET A 149 -8.80 13.74 14.42
N GLN A 150 -9.47 14.81 13.98
CA GLN A 150 -10.62 15.36 14.69
C GLN A 150 -11.79 14.36 14.74
N ALA A 151 -12.09 13.68 13.64
CA ALA A 151 -13.15 12.68 13.62
C ALA A 151 -12.87 11.51 14.58
N LEU A 152 -11.61 11.08 14.71
CA LEU A 152 -11.20 10.05 15.67
C LEU A 152 -11.33 10.51 17.13
N GLU A 153 -11.06 11.79 17.42
CA GLU A 153 -11.24 12.38 18.74
C GLU A 153 -12.74 12.52 19.09
N ASP A 154 -13.57 12.87 18.11
CA ASP A 154 -15.02 13.00 18.28
C ASP A 154 -15.73 11.63 18.41
N ASP A 155 -15.16 10.57 17.81
CA ASP A 155 -15.66 9.19 17.84
C ASP A 155 -15.15 8.35 19.04
N GLU A 156 -14.65 8.96 20.14
CA GLU A 156 -14.48 8.26 21.43
C GLU A 156 -15.84 7.84 22.02
N ILE A 157 -16.46 6.84 21.38
CA ILE A 157 -17.59 6.02 21.82
C ILE A 157 -16.99 4.70 22.35
N GLU A 158 -17.46 4.25 23.51
CA GLU A 158 -17.06 3.02 24.21
C GLU A 158 -16.58 1.90 23.28
N CYS A 159 -15.37 1.40 23.55
CA CYS A 159 -14.88 0.13 23.01
C CYS A 159 -15.82 -1.01 23.40
N ALA A 160 -16.86 -1.25 22.61
CA ALA A 160 -17.48 -2.56 22.52
C ALA A 160 -16.57 -3.41 21.63
N ASP A 161 -16.07 -4.52 22.15
CA ASP A 161 -15.19 -5.47 21.47
C ASP A 161 -15.65 -5.75 20.03
N ILE A 162 -14.93 -5.20 19.05
CA ILE A 162 -15.18 -5.48 17.64
C ILE A 162 -14.49 -6.81 17.32
N GLU A 163 -15.28 -7.88 17.22
CA GLU A 163 -14.87 -9.13 16.55
C GLU A 163 -14.34 -8.77 15.16
N GLU A 164 -13.10 -9.19 14.85
CA GLU A 164 -12.46 -8.98 13.55
C GLU A 164 -13.38 -9.48 12.41
N VAL A 165 -13.99 -8.55 11.68
CA VAL A 165 -14.66 -8.86 10.42
C VAL A 165 -13.57 -9.18 9.41
N SER A 166 -13.39 -10.48 9.13
CA SER A 166 -12.54 -10.98 8.07
C SER A 166 -13.10 -10.53 6.71
N ASP A 167 -12.43 -9.56 6.09
CA ASP A 167 -12.73 -9.12 4.73
C ASP A 167 -12.17 -10.14 3.72
N ASP A 168 -12.82 -11.31 3.63
CA ASP A 168 -12.59 -12.33 2.60
C ASP A 168 -13.47 -11.99 1.38
N ASN A 169 -13.02 -11.04 0.56
CA ASN A 169 -13.50 -10.90 -0.81
C ASN A 169 -12.80 -11.95 -1.69
N ASP A 170 -13.27 -13.20 -1.62
CA ASP A 170 -12.94 -14.21 -2.62
C ASP A 170 -14.03 -14.14 -3.71
N ALA A 171 -13.67 -13.50 -4.82
CA ALA A 171 -14.45 -13.54 -6.05
C ALA A 171 -14.60 -15.00 -6.48
N THR A 172 -15.82 -15.53 -6.40
CA THR A 172 -16.17 -16.83 -6.99
C THR A 172 -16.13 -16.69 -8.51
N ASP A 173 -15.08 -17.21 -9.12
CA ASP A 173 -15.06 -17.51 -10.55
C ASP A 173 -15.71 -18.88 -10.75
N SER A 174 -16.92 -18.86 -11.31
CA SER A 174 -17.65 -20.05 -11.72
C SER A 174 -17.54 -20.17 -13.25
N GLN A 175 -16.55 -20.93 -13.70
CA GLN A 175 -16.53 -21.59 -15.02
C GLN A 175 -16.33 -23.08 -14.74
N GLU A 176 -16.93 -24.05 -15.41
CA GLU A 176 -17.93 -24.21 -16.47
C GLU A 176 -18.12 -25.76 -16.52
N GLU A 177 -19.25 -26.27 -17.00
CA GLU A 177 -19.26 -27.31 -18.06
C GLU A 177 -20.68 -27.83 -18.36
N ASN A 178 -21.11 -27.51 -19.58
CA ASN A 178 -21.81 -28.33 -20.57
C ASN A 178 -22.35 -29.73 -20.17
N LEU A 179 -23.62 -29.92 -20.56
CA LEU A 179 -24.45 -31.14 -20.75
C LEU A 179 -25.06 -31.80 -19.51
#